data_AF-A0A7K2CPT0-F1
#
_entry.id   AF-A0A7K2CPT0-F1
#
_cell.length_a   1.000
_cell.length_b   1.000
_cell.length_c   1.000
_cell.angle_alpha   90.00
_cell.angle_beta   90.00
_cell.angle_gamma   90.00
#
_symmetry.space_group_name_H-M   'P 1'
#
loop_
_entity.id
_entity.type
_entity.pdbx_description
1 polymer ?
#
loop_
_entity_poly.entity_id
_entity_poly.type
_entity_poly.pdbx_seq_one_letter_code
_entity_poly.pdbx_strand_id
1 'polypeptide(L)'
;MTVADANAEIDVSRLEELADVILPAAHGMPSASEVNSIAAYLDQVLDWRGDLRQPLARAVAALEPSLFTVDRLSSLHQDDEDAYVALTTAVAACYYLSPVVREQIGYPGQVAKTYDPYSYTEWVAEGLLDPVMERGPIWREAPE
;
A
#
# COMPACT_ATOMS: atom_id res chain seq x y z
N MET A 1 9.27 9.81 -30.54
CA MET A 1 8.90 9.00 -29.36
C MET A 1 10.19 8.70 -28.64
N THR A 2 10.62 9.63 -27.80
CA THR A 2 11.97 9.64 -27.22
C THR A 2 11.95 8.75 -25.99
N VAL A 3 12.88 7.81 -25.92
CA VAL A 3 13.15 6.99 -24.74
C VAL A 3 13.61 7.95 -23.64
N ALA A 4 12.66 8.41 -22.81
CA ALA A 4 12.98 9.22 -21.65
C ALA A 4 13.64 8.31 -20.60
N ASP A 5 14.86 8.69 -20.26
CA ASP A 5 15.83 8.10 -19.33
C ASP A 5 15.34 6.94 -18.46
N ALA A 6 15.89 5.75 -18.74
CA ALA A 6 15.79 4.56 -17.90
C ALA A 6 16.49 4.70 -16.53
N ASN A 7 16.97 5.90 -16.18
CA ASN A 7 17.75 6.22 -14.97
C ASN A 7 17.26 7.49 -14.26
N ALA A 8 16.01 7.95 -14.49
CA ALA A 8 15.49 9.11 -13.78
C ALA A 8 15.57 8.87 -12.25
N GLU A 9 16.40 9.66 -11.58
CA GLU A 9 16.61 9.59 -10.14
C GLU A 9 15.38 10.16 -9.43
N ILE A 10 14.90 9.46 -8.40
CA ILE A 10 13.75 9.92 -7.62
C ILE A 10 14.26 10.96 -6.63
N ASP A 11 13.82 12.21 -6.78
CA ASP A 11 14.07 13.25 -5.79
C ASP A 11 13.26 12.97 -4.51
N VAL A 12 13.93 12.40 -3.52
CA VAL A 12 13.32 11.97 -2.26
C VAL A 12 12.74 13.14 -1.48
N SER A 13 13.42 14.29 -1.46
CA SER A 13 12.95 15.48 -0.75
C SER A 13 11.67 16.03 -1.37
N ARG A 14 11.58 16.09 -2.70
CA ARG A 14 10.32 16.44 -3.37
C ARG A 14 9.22 15.43 -3.08
N LEU A 15 9.54 14.13 -3.08
CA LEU A 15 8.56 13.09 -2.77
C LEU A 15 8.01 13.20 -1.35
N GLU A 16 8.83 13.57 -0.37
CA GLU A 16 8.41 13.83 1.01
C GLU A 16 7.38 14.96 1.10
N GLU A 17 7.64 16.08 0.41
CA GLU A 17 6.70 17.21 0.37
C GLU A 17 5.37 16.83 -0.30
N LEU A 18 5.42 16.06 -1.40
CA LEU A 18 4.21 15.54 -2.05
C LEU A 18 3.46 14.57 -1.12
N ALA A 19 4.18 13.74 -0.37
CA ALA A 19 3.60 12.73 0.50
C ALA A 19 2.77 13.36 1.64
N ASP A 20 3.18 14.50 2.20
CA ASP A 20 2.41 15.20 3.23
C ASP A 20 1.08 15.77 2.72
N VAL A 21 0.99 16.10 1.42
CA VAL A 21 -0.28 16.51 0.80
C VAL A 21 -1.20 15.31 0.55
N ILE A 22 -0.63 14.14 0.21
CA ILE A 22 -1.38 12.90 -0.04
C ILE A 22 -1.86 12.25 1.26
N LEU A 23 -0.99 12.21 2.28
CA LEU A 23 -1.23 11.63 3.60
C LEU A 23 -0.92 12.66 4.69
N PRO A 24 -1.79 13.69 4.85
CA PRO A 24 -1.64 14.68 5.91
C PRO A 24 -1.98 14.11 7.28
N ALA A 25 -1.54 14.78 8.34
CA ALA A 25 -1.98 14.48 9.69
C ALA A 25 -3.50 14.71 9.80
N ALA A 26 -4.25 13.66 10.14
CA ALA A 26 -5.71 13.71 10.17
C ALA A 26 -6.27 12.66 11.13
N HIS A 27 -7.35 12.99 11.83
CA HIS A 27 -8.08 12.06 12.71
C HIS A 27 -7.20 11.35 13.76
N GLY A 28 -6.15 12.01 14.25
CA GLY A 28 -5.20 11.44 15.21
C GLY A 28 -4.09 10.59 14.61
N MET A 29 -4.07 10.43 13.28
CA MET A 29 -2.98 9.82 12.53
C MET A 29 -1.93 10.87 12.16
N PRO A 30 -0.63 10.51 12.15
CA PRO A 30 0.45 11.41 11.76
C PRO A 30 0.49 11.63 10.25
N SER A 31 1.14 12.69 9.78
CA SER A 31 1.47 12.86 8.36
C SER A 31 2.57 11.89 7.91
N ALA A 32 2.81 11.82 6.60
CA ALA A 32 3.89 11.02 6.03
C ALA A 32 5.28 11.40 6.56
N SER A 33 5.57 12.70 6.70
CA SER A 33 6.84 13.21 7.20
C SER A 33 7.00 13.04 8.71
N GLU A 34 5.92 13.14 9.51
CA GLU A 34 5.97 12.97 10.96
C GLU A 34 6.47 11.57 11.39
N VAL A 35 6.27 10.56 10.53
CA VAL A 35 6.79 9.20 10.73
C VAL A 35 8.00 8.86 9.86
N ASN A 36 8.59 9.85 9.18
CA ASN A 36 9.72 9.70 8.26
C ASN A 36 9.53 8.56 7.24
N SER A 37 8.30 8.37 6.76
CA SER A 37 7.92 7.16 6.02
C SER A 37 8.70 6.96 4.71
N ILE A 38 8.86 8.03 3.92
CA ILE A 38 9.53 7.97 2.62
C ILE A 38 11.00 7.62 2.79
N ALA A 39 11.76 8.44 3.52
CA ALA A 39 13.18 8.19 3.78
C ALA A 39 13.46 6.81 4.41
N ALA A 40 12.55 6.31 5.27
CA ALA A 40 12.74 5.03 5.94
C ALA A 40 12.44 3.81 5.07
N TYR A 41 11.46 3.88 4.14
CA TYR A 41 10.91 2.69 3.49
C TYR A 41 10.91 2.71 1.97
N LEU A 42 11.25 3.82 1.31
CA LEU A 42 11.20 3.90 -0.15
C LEU A 42 12.08 2.86 -0.83
N ASP A 43 13.33 2.68 -0.37
CA ASP A 43 14.25 1.68 -0.93
C ASP A 43 13.69 0.26 -0.82
N GLN A 44 13.09 -0.08 0.33
CA GLN A 44 12.47 -1.38 0.55
C GLN A 44 11.26 -1.60 -0.36
N VAL A 45 10.42 -0.57 -0.54
CA VAL A 45 9.28 -0.62 -1.47
C VAL A 45 9.76 -0.83 -2.91
N LEU A 46 10.81 -0.11 -3.34
CA LEU A 46 11.35 -0.22 -4.68
C LEU A 46 12.18 -1.49 -4.92
N ASP A 47 12.63 -2.17 -3.87
CA ASP A 47 13.21 -3.52 -3.95
C ASP A 47 12.12 -4.56 -4.23
N TRP A 48 10.99 -4.48 -3.50
CA TRP A 48 9.84 -5.38 -3.73
C TRP A 48 9.08 -5.09 -5.02
N ARG A 49 9.04 -3.82 -5.44
CA ARG A 49 8.28 -3.32 -6.58
C ARG A 49 9.16 -2.45 -7.47
N GLY A 50 10.19 -3.06 -8.04
CA GLY A 50 11.12 -2.38 -8.96
C GLY A 50 10.45 -1.75 -10.18
N ASP A 51 9.28 -2.25 -10.59
CA ASP A 51 8.43 -1.68 -11.64
C ASP A 51 7.96 -0.25 -11.34
N LEU A 52 7.91 0.16 -10.07
CA LEU A 52 7.48 1.50 -9.68
C LEU A 52 8.55 2.57 -9.88
N ARG A 53 9.83 2.21 -10.04
CA ARG A 53 10.94 3.18 -10.07
C ARG A 53 10.75 4.24 -11.16
N GLN A 54 10.58 3.78 -12.40
CA GLN A 54 10.53 4.70 -13.54
C GLN A 54 9.24 5.56 -13.53
N PRO A 55 8.03 5.01 -13.33
CA PRO A 55 6.83 5.84 -13.27
C PRO A 55 6.82 6.79 -12.05
N LEU A 56 7.38 6.38 -10.91
CA LEU A 56 7.50 7.26 -9.73
C LEU A 56 8.42 8.44 -10.01
N ALA A 57 9.58 8.21 -10.63
CA ALA A 57 10.49 9.29 -11.00
C ALA A 57 9.82 10.30 -11.96
N ARG A 58 9.01 9.82 -12.92
CA ARG A 58 8.21 10.70 -13.79
C ARG A 58 7.19 11.51 -13.00
N ALA A 59 6.48 10.88 -12.07
CA ALA A 59 5.50 11.56 -11.22
C ALA A 59 6.13 12.71 -10.41
N VAL A 60 7.26 12.43 -9.75
CA VAL A 60 7.99 13.39 -8.93
C VAL A 60 8.57 14.54 -9.76
N ALA A 61 9.02 14.26 -10.99
CA ALA A 61 9.50 15.29 -11.91
C ALA A 61 8.36 16.16 -12.49
N ALA A 62 7.16 15.61 -12.67
CA ALA A 62 6.02 16.31 -13.27
C ALA A 62 5.27 17.21 -12.29
N LEU A 63 5.35 16.91 -10.98
CA LEU A 63 4.65 17.65 -9.94
C LEU A 63 5.58 18.63 -9.23
N GLU A 64 5.19 19.90 -9.17
CA GLU A 64 5.87 20.92 -8.37
C GLU A 64 5.30 20.95 -6.94
N PRO A 65 6.06 20.58 -5.89
CA PRO A 65 5.54 20.45 -4.54
C PRO A 65 4.87 21.71 -3.99
N SER A 66 5.48 22.89 -4.23
CA SER A 66 4.95 24.17 -3.76
C SER A 66 3.60 24.57 -4.36
N LEU A 67 3.21 23.95 -5.48
CA LEU A 67 1.93 24.18 -6.17
C LEU A 67 1.02 22.95 -6.11
N PHE A 68 1.44 21.90 -5.41
CA PHE A 68 0.75 20.63 -5.42
C PHE A 68 -0.47 20.67 -4.49
N THR A 69 -1.60 20.24 -5.04
CA THR A 69 -2.85 20.01 -4.32
C THR A 69 -3.40 18.64 -4.70
N VAL A 70 -4.27 18.08 -3.88
CA VAL A 70 -4.88 16.77 -4.15
C VAL A 70 -5.56 16.72 -5.52
N ASP A 71 -6.16 17.82 -6.00
CA ASP A 71 -6.78 17.88 -7.33
C ASP A 71 -5.80 17.61 -8.48
N ARG A 72 -4.50 17.90 -8.30
CA ARG A 72 -3.47 17.63 -9.30
C ARG A 72 -3.23 16.14 -9.52
N LEU A 73 -3.62 15.28 -8.56
CA LEU A 73 -3.58 13.83 -8.75
C LEU A 73 -4.55 13.38 -9.85
N SER A 74 -5.72 14.03 -9.96
CA SER A 74 -6.70 13.72 -11.01
C SER A 74 -6.15 14.05 -12.40
N SER A 75 -5.41 15.17 -12.53
CA SER A 75 -4.72 15.51 -13.77
C SER A 75 -3.60 14.53 -14.09
N LEU A 76 -2.78 14.17 -13.09
CA LEU A 76 -1.72 13.17 -13.27
C LEU A 76 -2.30 11.84 -13.74
N HIS A 77 -3.41 11.38 -13.16
CA HIS A 77 -4.05 10.13 -13.56
C HIS A 77 -4.53 10.14 -15.02
N GLN A 78 -5.03 11.28 -15.51
CA GLN A 78 -5.47 11.41 -16.90
C GLN A 78 -4.28 11.47 -17.88
N ASP A 79 -3.19 12.12 -17.49
CA ASP A 79 -2.03 12.37 -18.36
C ASP A 79 -1.03 11.19 -18.36
N ASP A 80 -0.82 10.55 -17.22
CA ASP A 80 0.10 9.41 -17.01
C ASP A 80 -0.41 8.54 -15.84
N GLU A 81 -1.32 7.61 -16.16
CA GLU A 81 -1.94 6.70 -15.19
C GLU A 81 -0.89 5.88 -14.41
N ASP A 82 0.16 5.39 -15.08
CA ASP A 82 1.23 4.62 -14.44
C ASP A 82 1.99 5.45 -13.40
N ALA A 83 2.27 6.73 -13.71
CA ALA A 83 2.91 7.65 -12.77
C ALA A 83 2.03 7.95 -11.56
N TYR A 84 0.72 8.15 -11.78
CA TYR A 84 -0.25 8.29 -10.68
C TYR A 84 -0.29 7.06 -9.78
N VAL A 85 -0.40 5.86 -10.36
CA VAL A 85 -0.44 4.61 -9.61
C VAL A 85 0.85 4.42 -8.83
N ALA A 86 2.01 4.69 -9.44
CA ALA A 86 3.29 4.55 -8.76
C ALA A 86 3.46 5.53 -7.60
N LEU A 87 3.09 6.81 -7.77
CA LEU A 87 3.14 7.80 -6.70
C LEU A 87 2.27 7.42 -5.51
N THR A 88 1.00 7.16 -5.75
CA THR A 88 0.03 6.85 -4.69
C THR A 88 0.36 5.52 -4.00
N THR A 89 0.77 4.51 -4.77
CA THR A 89 1.18 3.20 -4.22
C THR A 89 2.43 3.31 -3.37
N ALA A 90 3.48 3.98 -3.86
CA ALA A 90 4.75 4.10 -3.14
C ALA A 90 4.58 4.88 -1.83
N VAL A 91 3.87 6.01 -1.86
CA VAL A 91 3.59 6.83 -0.67
C VAL A 91 2.78 6.05 0.36
N ALA A 92 1.70 5.39 -0.06
CA ALA A 92 0.88 4.57 0.84
C ALA A 92 1.66 3.39 1.42
N ALA A 93 2.44 2.68 0.59
CA ALA A 93 3.25 1.55 1.03
C ALA A 93 4.29 1.97 2.07
N CYS A 94 5.00 3.07 1.83
CA CYS A 94 5.97 3.61 2.80
C CYS A 94 5.28 3.98 4.11
N TYR A 95 4.14 4.67 4.05
CA TYR A 95 3.40 5.10 5.24
C TYR A 95 2.92 3.91 6.09
N TYR A 96 2.28 2.93 5.47
CA TYR A 96 1.75 1.76 6.19
C TYR A 96 2.81 0.72 6.57
N LEU A 97 4.04 0.85 6.09
CA LEU A 97 5.18 0.09 6.62
C LEU A 97 5.69 0.63 7.96
N SER A 98 5.43 1.90 8.28
CA SER A 98 5.82 2.51 9.54
C SER A 98 5.25 1.75 10.74
N PRO A 99 6.10 1.30 11.69
CA PRO A 99 5.65 0.67 12.92
C PRO A 99 4.69 1.55 13.73
N VAL A 100 4.91 2.87 13.73
CA VAL A 100 4.05 3.85 14.41
C VAL A 100 2.65 3.82 13.82
N VAL A 101 2.54 3.90 12.49
CA VAL A 101 1.26 3.85 11.79
C VAL A 101 0.58 2.49 12.01
N ARG A 102 1.33 1.39 11.88
CA ARG A 102 0.82 0.03 12.08
C ARG A 102 0.25 -0.19 13.48
N GLU A 103 0.92 0.33 14.51
CA GLU A 103 0.45 0.27 15.89
C GLU A 103 -0.84 1.07 16.07
N GLN A 104 -0.92 2.30 15.53
CA GLN A 104 -2.11 3.13 15.63
C GLN A 104 -3.35 2.52 14.95
N ILE A 105 -3.17 1.86 13.81
CA ILE A 105 -4.28 1.15 13.13
C ILE A 105 -4.55 -0.24 13.70
N GLY A 106 -3.81 -0.68 14.73
CA GLY A 106 -3.98 -2.00 15.34
C GLY A 106 -3.58 -3.16 14.43
N TYR A 107 -2.64 -2.95 13.50
CA TYR A 107 -2.17 -3.99 12.57
C TYR A 107 -0.83 -4.60 13.04
N PRO A 108 -0.84 -5.77 13.71
CA PRO A 108 0.38 -6.41 14.19
C PRO A 108 1.26 -6.97 13.07
N GLY A 109 0.80 -6.94 11.82
CA GLY A 109 1.42 -7.64 10.70
C GLY A 109 0.96 -9.10 10.61
N GLN A 110 1.72 -9.88 9.84
CA GLN A 110 1.50 -11.31 9.71
C GLN A 110 1.98 -12.02 10.98
N VAL A 111 1.04 -12.41 11.83
CA VAL A 111 1.30 -13.22 13.03
C VAL A 111 0.87 -14.65 12.79
N ALA A 112 1.73 -15.61 13.14
CA ALA A 112 1.37 -17.02 13.15
C ALA A 112 0.33 -17.25 14.25
N LYS A 113 -0.94 -17.41 13.86
CA LYS A 113 -2.00 -17.78 14.81
C LYS A 113 -1.96 -19.29 15.01
N THR A 114 -1.80 -19.74 16.25
CA THR A 114 -1.97 -21.15 16.59
C THR A 114 -3.46 -21.48 16.54
N TYR A 115 -3.84 -22.36 15.61
CA TYR A 115 -5.18 -22.92 15.50
C TYR A 115 -5.16 -24.35 16.02
N ASP A 116 -6.06 -24.68 16.95
CA ASP A 116 -6.31 -26.04 17.37
C ASP A 116 -7.47 -26.61 16.53
N PRO A 117 -7.22 -27.53 15.58
CA PRO A 117 -8.26 -28.11 14.74
C PRO A 117 -9.24 -29.01 15.51
N TYR A 118 -8.93 -29.38 16.75
CA TYR A 118 -9.78 -30.20 17.62
C TYR A 118 -10.47 -29.39 18.72
N SER A 119 -10.20 -28.08 18.80
CA SER A 119 -10.97 -27.16 19.63
C SER A 119 -12.41 -27.11 19.11
N TYR A 120 -13.35 -27.58 19.92
CA TYR A 120 -14.79 -27.46 19.64
C TYR A 120 -15.17 -25.99 19.74
N THR A 121 -15.03 -25.29 18.62
CA THR A 121 -15.20 -23.84 18.56
C THR A 121 -16.69 -23.53 18.70
N GLU A 122 -17.07 -22.41 19.33
CA GLU A 122 -18.47 -22.09 19.65
C GLU A 122 -19.40 -22.17 18.42
N TRP A 123 -18.92 -21.78 17.25
CA TRP A 123 -19.67 -21.87 15.99
C TRP A 123 -19.94 -23.31 15.51
N VAL A 124 -19.13 -24.30 15.92
CA VAL A 124 -19.45 -25.72 15.73
C VAL A 124 -20.51 -26.18 16.73
N ALA A 125 -20.44 -25.72 17.98
CA ALA A 125 -21.40 -26.08 19.03
C ALA A 125 -22.79 -25.46 18.79
N GLU A 126 -22.85 -24.27 18.20
CA GLU A 126 -24.08 -23.56 17.85
C GLU A 126 -24.73 -24.03 16.53
N GLY A 127 -24.14 -25.02 15.86
CA GLY A 127 -24.66 -25.56 14.61
C GLY A 127 -24.55 -24.59 13.41
N LEU A 128 -23.71 -23.55 13.50
CA LEU A 128 -23.55 -22.57 12.42
C LEU A 128 -23.01 -23.20 11.13
N LEU A 129 -22.34 -24.35 11.23
CA LEU A 129 -21.87 -25.12 10.09
C LEU A 129 -22.78 -26.26 9.65
N ASP A 130 -23.86 -26.55 10.38
CA ASP A 130 -24.77 -27.65 10.06
C ASP A 130 -25.31 -27.54 8.63
N PRO A 131 -25.76 -26.37 8.12
CA PRO A 131 -26.21 -26.24 6.74
C PRO A 131 -25.11 -26.54 5.71
N VAL A 132 -23.84 -26.25 6.02
CA VAL A 132 -22.70 -26.51 5.15
C VAL A 132 -22.34 -27.99 5.15
N MET A 133 -22.39 -28.63 6.32
CA MET A 133 -22.14 -30.06 6.48
C MET A 133 -23.25 -30.89 5.82
N GLU A 134 -24.51 -30.54 6.05
CA GLU A 134 -25.68 -31.20 5.46
C GLU A 134 -25.72 -31.09 3.93
N ARG A 135 -25.27 -29.94 3.38
CA ARG A 135 -25.16 -29.75 1.93
C ARG A 135 -24.17 -30.73 1.28
N GLY A 136 -23.16 -31.17 2.02
CA GLY A 136 -22.11 -32.05 1.51
C GLY A 136 -21.05 -31.35 0.64
N PRO A 137 -20.06 -32.11 0.13
CA PRO A 137 -18.94 -31.58 -0.64
C PRO A 137 -19.39 -30.98 -1.97
N ILE A 138 -18.97 -29.73 -2.23
CA ILE A 138 -19.20 -29.02 -3.50
C ILE A 138 -17.94 -28.86 -4.35
N TRP A 139 -16.81 -29.35 -3.86
CA TRP A 139 -15.53 -29.25 -4.55
C TRP A 139 -15.42 -30.33 -5.64
N ARG A 140 -14.59 -30.07 -6.66
CA ARG A 140 -14.26 -31.03 -7.72
C ARG A 140 -12.87 -31.59 -7.45
N GLU A 141 -12.69 -32.89 -7.65
CA GLU A 141 -11.37 -33.51 -7.59
C GLU A 141 -10.40 -32.80 -8.53
N ALA A 142 -9.22 -32.49 -7.98
CA ALA A 142 -8.12 -32.03 -8.79
C ALA A 142 -7.73 -33.17 -9.75
N PRO A 143 -7.51 -32.90 -11.05
CA PRO A 143 -7.04 -33.93 -11.97
C PRO A 143 -5.70 -34.51 -11.49
N GLU A 144 -5.48 -35.80 -11.77
CA GLU A 144 -4.15 -36.43 -11.62
C GLU A 144 -3.07 -35.76 -12.47
#